data_AF-I3REH7-F1
#
_entry.id   AF-I3REH7-F1
#
_cell.length_a   1.000
_cell.length_b   1.000
_cell.length_c   1.000
_cell.angle_alpha   90.00
_cell.angle_beta   90.00
_cell.angle_gamma   90.00
#
_symmetry.space_group_name_H-M   'P 1'
#
loop_
_entity.id
_entity.type
_entity.pdbx_description
1 polymer ?
#
loop_
_entity_poly.entity_id
_entity_poly.type
_entity_poly.pdbx_seq_one_letter_code
_entity_poly.pdbx_strand_id
1 'polypeptide(L)'
;MYELTEDLKLRKITKYELDGVDERDDLLVIPPSSKAGPCGNGCIFCYLLQNPPDMIYKVPRHDTLNDPELEMRIKYARENYDLWIRVTDTSGNVRFDEKRIESLYKAGLDEIQISVHTTKKEVRVKLMRNRHAGKLIDLLPLVAENFRVIADIILTPGYNVWDIGEIIEDLDRMGIHEVRLFPVGVTKYNKFNVRPLTKEELIFVKEVALQKDKELDIKVVIPPIFLALLGEFTIGLKPFDIEPTIPTYIFTGELAYPEMKRLFPKIKVVMVKNEFFGGNIGTAGLLTGRDVLREVLKLPEVDIGLIILPELMFYGDMTLDGWKRNELFTKILVEKGYIVETALEPQEIPKIIKNISL
;
A
#
# COMPACT_ATOMS: atom_id res chain seq x y z
N MET A 1 -3.51 11.20 -11.98
CA MET A 1 -2.92 9.84 -12.00
C MET A 1 -3.90 8.84 -12.56
N TYR A 2 -3.37 7.88 -13.30
CA TYR A 2 -4.12 6.91 -14.04
C TYR A 2 -3.46 5.53 -13.95
N GLU A 3 -4.26 4.50 -14.16
CA GLU A 3 -3.83 3.12 -14.34
C GLU A 3 -4.29 2.64 -15.72
N LEU A 4 -3.41 1.97 -16.47
CA LEU A 4 -3.77 1.32 -17.73
C LEU A 4 -4.22 -0.11 -17.45
N THR A 5 -5.52 -0.37 -17.56
CA THR A 5 -6.07 -1.72 -17.38
C THR A 5 -5.54 -2.69 -18.44
N GLU A 6 -5.69 -3.99 -18.18
CA GLU A 6 -5.28 -5.04 -19.12
C GLU A 6 -6.03 -4.94 -20.47
N ASP A 7 -7.28 -4.46 -20.47
CA ASP A 7 -8.07 -4.18 -21.67
C ASP A 7 -7.81 -2.78 -22.28
N LEU A 8 -6.66 -2.16 -21.95
CA LEU A 8 -6.14 -0.92 -22.53
C LEU A 8 -7.01 0.33 -22.27
N LYS A 9 -7.77 0.34 -21.18
CA LYS A 9 -8.57 1.50 -20.74
C LYS A 9 -7.85 2.26 -19.63
N LEU A 10 -8.04 3.58 -19.60
CA LEU A 10 -7.59 4.40 -18.49
C LEU A 10 -8.60 4.37 -17.35
N ARG A 11 -8.13 3.98 -16.17
CA ARG A 11 -8.83 4.12 -14.90
C ARG A 11 -8.18 5.25 -14.12
N LYS A 12 -8.97 6.21 -13.61
CA LYS A 12 -8.45 7.23 -12.70
C LYS A 12 -8.14 6.57 -11.35
N ILE A 13 -6.97 6.87 -10.79
CA ILE A 13 -6.54 6.36 -9.49
C ILE A 13 -6.20 7.52 -8.55
N THR A 14 -6.25 7.25 -7.25
CA THR A 14 -5.92 8.19 -6.19
C THR A 14 -4.55 7.89 -5.58
N LYS A 15 -3.96 8.86 -4.87
CA LYS A 15 -2.70 8.64 -4.14
C LYS A 15 -2.81 7.56 -3.08
N TYR A 16 -4.00 7.30 -2.54
CA TYR A 16 -4.22 6.27 -1.52
C TYR A 16 -4.08 4.85 -2.08
N GLU A 17 -4.30 4.67 -3.38
CA GLU A 17 -3.99 3.42 -4.09
C GLU A 17 -2.48 3.24 -4.33
N LEU A 18 -1.70 4.31 -4.16
CA LEU A 18 -0.24 4.36 -4.28
C LEU A 18 0.40 4.70 -2.92
N ASP A 19 -0.06 4.05 -1.85
CA ASP A 19 0.48 4.17 -0.48
C ASP A 19 0.44 5.57 0.15
N GLY A 20 -0.29 6.52 -0.43
CA GLY A 20 -0.46 7.88 0.08
C GLY A 20 0.80 8.73 -0.03
N VAL A 21 1.77 8.34 -0.86
CA VAL A 21 2.94 9.17 -1.17
C VAL A 21 2.60 10.20 -2.24
N ASP A 22 3.37 11.28 -2.29
CA ASP A 22 3.22 12.31 -3.31
C ASP A 22 3.69 11.80 -4.66
N GLU A 23 2.89 12.06 -5.69
CA GLU A 23 3.03 11.50 -7.02
C GLU A 23 2.65 12.55 -8.05
N ARG A 24 3.23 12.45 -9.25
CA ARG A 24 2.95 13.39 -10.33
C ARG A 24 1.52 13.24 -10.87
N ASP A 25 0.88 14.35 -11.20
CA ASP A 25 -0.52 14.37 -11.65
C ASP A 25 -0.75 13.62 -12.97
N ASP A 26 0.25 13.64 -13.85
CA ASP A 26 0.30 13.00 -15.17
C ASP A 26 0.87 11.57 -15.14
N LEU A 27 0.95 10.93 -13.97
CA LEU A 27 1.39 9.54 -13.85
C LEU A 27 0.39 8.56 -14.49
N LEU A 28 0.90 7.64 -15.29
CA LEU A 28 0.24 6.43 -15.76
C LEU A 28 0.99 5.19 -15.23
N VAL A 29 0.32 4.42 -14.37
CA VAL A 29 0.84 3.15 -13.87
C VAL A 29 0.37 2.01 -14.77
N ILE A 30 1.28 1.12 -15.17
CA ILE A 30 0.96 -0.13 -15.87
C ILE A 30 1.09 -1.30 -14.88
N PRO A 31 -0.02 -1.85 -14.37
CA PRO A 31 -0.02 -3.02 -13.49
C PRO A 31 0.32 -4.28 -14.30
N PRO A 32 0.77 -5.38 -13.67
CA PRO A 32 0.97 -6.66 -14.36
C PRO A 32 -0.34 -7.15 -15.01
N SER A 33 -0.24 -7.75 -16.20
CA SER A 33 -1.37 -8.43 -16.84
C SER A 33 -1.61 -9.82 -16.23
N SER A 34 -2.74 -10.45 -16.57
CA SER A 34 -2.99 -11.85 -16.29
C SER A 34 -1.97 -12.82 -16.93
N LYS A 35 -1.17 -12.36 -17.90
CA LYS A 35 -0.08 -13.12 -18.54
C LYS A 35 1.23 -13.03 -17.81
N ALA A 36 1.37 -12.10 -16.85
CA ALA A 36 2.55 -12.01 -16.01
C ALA A 36 2.75 -13.33 -15.25
N GLY A 37 3.93 -13.94 -15.44
CA GLY A 37 4.28 -15.18 -14.76
C GLY A 37 4.51 -14.99 -13.25
N PRO A 38 4.71 -16.07 -12.49
CA PRO A 38 5.04 -15.97 -11.07
C PRO A 38 6.43 -15.36 -10.87
N CYS A 39 6.58 -14.46 -9.88
CA CYS A 39 7.86 -13.84 -9.55
C CYS A 39 8.97 -14.82 -9.10
N GLY A 40 8.61 -16.06 -8.76
CA GLY A 40 9.55 -17.10 -8.33
C GLY A 40 10.19 -16.90 -6.96
N ASN A 41 9.89 -15.80 -6.25
CA ASN A 41 10.48 -15.47 -4.96
C ASN A 41 9.72 -16.11 -3.78
N GLY A 42 10.44 -16.49 -2.75
CA GLY A 42 9.92 -17.02 -1.49
C GLY A 42 10.08 -16.05 -0.33
N CYS A 43 9.91 -14.74 -0.56
CA CYS A 43 10.33 -13.70 0.38
C CYS A 43 9.76 -13.91 1.79
N ILE A 44 10.59 -13.72 2.80
CA ILE A 44 10.19 -13.90 4.21
C ILE A 44 9.15 -12.88 4.67
N PHE A 45 9.08 -11.74 3.99
CA PHE A 45 8.10 -10.66 4.19
C PHE A 45 6.94 -10.72 3.17
N CYS A 46 6.86 -11.74 2.30
CA CYS A 46 5.86 -11.79 1.25
C CYS A 46 4.45 -11.85 1.84
N TYR A 47 3.67 -10.78 1.67
CA TYR A 47 2.29 -10.72 2.18
C TYR A 47 1.42 -11.88 1.66
N LEU A 48 1.62 -12.31 0.41
CA LEU A 48 0.90 -13.44 -0.18
C LEU A 48 1.15 -14.78 0.49
N LEU A 49 2.37 -15.01 1.02
CA LEU A 49 2.72 -16.24 1.73
C LEU A 49 2.22 -16.26 3.18
N GLN A 50 1.71 -15.14 3.68
CA GLN A 50 1.15 -14.97 5.01
C GLN A 50 -0.33 -14.54 4.96
N ASN A 51 -1.02 -14.81 3.85
CA ASN A 51 -2.46 -14.60 3.75
C ASN A 51 -3.21 -15.61 4.65
N PRO A 52 -4.29 -15.17 5.32
CA PRO A 52 -5.18 -16.05 6.07
C PRO A 52 -5.75 -17.16 5.18
N PRO A 53 -5.93 -18.40 5.69
CA PRO A 53 -6.56 -19.50 4.94
C PRO A 53 -7.97 -19.15 4.45
N ASP A 54 -8.70 -18.37 5.26
CA ASP A 54 -10.09 -17.96 5.00
C ASP A 54 -10.18 -16.71 4.10
N MET A 55 -9.05 -16.16 3.64
CA MET A 55 -9.04 -15.01 2.73
C MET A 55 -9.57 -15.43 1.36
N ILE A 56 -10.66 -14.79 0.93
CA ILE A 56 -11.33 -15.13 -0.33
C ILE A 56 -10.63 -14.53 -1.56
N TYR A 57 -9.89 -13.43 -1.36
CA TYR A 57 -9.11 -12.79 -2.42
C TYR A 57 -7.70 -13.36 -2.45
N LYS A 58 -7.37 -14.00 -3.58
CA LYS A 58 -6.04 -14.54 -3.83
C LYS A 58 -5.47 -13.87 -5.06
N VAL A 59 -4.51 -12.96 -4.87
CA VAL A 59 -3.78 -12.40 -5.99
C VAL A 59 -2.57 -13.27 -6.30
N PRO A 60 -2.29 -13.56 -7.59
CA PRO A 60 -1.08 -14.25 -7.96
C PRO A 60 0.15 -13.43 -7.59
N ARG A 61 1.28 -14.12 -7.43
CA ARG A 61 2.59 -13.47 -7.53
C ARG A 61 2.78 -13.11 -9.00
N HIS A 62 3.16 -11.87 -9.29
CA HIS A 62 3.43 -11.43 -10.65
C HIS A 62 4.88 -10.99 -10.81
N ASP A 63 5.42 -11.32 -11.97
CA ASP A 63 6.65 -10.82 -12.54
C ASP A 63 6.30 -9.73 -13.56
N THR A 64 6.12 -8.50 -13.09
CA THR A 64 5.66 -7.40 -13.95
C THR A 64 6.71 -7.09 -14.99
N LEU A 65 7.99 -7.01 -14.58
CA LEU A 65 9.06 -6.65 -15.52
C LEU A 65 9.24 -7.65 -16.64
N ASN A 66 8.85 -8.91 -16.50
CA ASN A 66 8.91 -9.90 -17.58
C ASN A 66 7.52 -10.32 -18.09
N ASP A 67 6.51 -9.49 -17.88
CA ASP A 67 5.22 -9.64 -18.52
C ASP A 67 5.40 -9.57 -20.06
N PRO A 68 4.97 -10.61 -20.81
CA PRO A 68 5.16 -10.68 -22.26
C PRO A 68 4.35 -9.61 -23.03
N GLU A 69 3.35 -9.00 -22.41
CA GLU A 69 2.53 -7.95 -23.02
C GLU A 69 2.99 -6.53 -22.65
N LEU A 70 4.03 -6.40 -21.82
CA LEU A 70 4.42 -5.12 -21.25
C LEU A 70 4.84 -4.10 -22.32
N GLU A 71 5.70 -4.46 -23.27
CA GLU A 71 6.13 -3.54 -24.33
C GLU A 71 4.97 -3.07 -25.20
N MET A 72 4.03 -3.97 -25.51
CA MET A 72 2.83 -3.61 -26.28
C MET A 72 1.99 -2.58 -25.53
N ARG A 73 1.79 -2.78 -24.23
CA ARG A 73 1.02 -1.87 -23.37
C ARG A 73 1.70 -0.52 -23.20
N ILE A 74 3.03 -0.50 -23.04
CA ILE A 74 3.81 0.76 -23.00
C ILE A 74 3.68 1.51 -24.33
N LYS A 75 3.87 0.83 -25.47
CA LYS A 75 3.73 1.46 -26.80
C LYS A 75 2.33 2.00 -27.03
N TYR A 76 1.30 1.23 -26.68
CA TYR A 76 -0.07 1.69 -26.75
C TYR A 76 -0.27 2.96 -25.91
N ALA A 77 0.21 2.97 -24.67
CA ALA A 77 0.12 4.15 -23.81
C ALA A 77 0.83 5.36 -24.44
N ARG A 78 2.02 5.18 -25.01
CA ARG A 78 2.77 6.25 -25.71
C ARG A 78 2.04 6.80 -26.93
N GLU A 79 1.39 5.94 -27.70
CA GLU A 79 0.68 6.33 -28.92
C GLU A 79 -0.63 7.06 -28.62
N ASN A 80 -1.25 6.80 -27.46
CA ASN A 80 -2.60 7.30 -27.15
C ASN A 80 -2.62 8.39 -26.07
N TYR A 81 -1.58 8.49 -25.23
CA TYR A 81 -1.57 9.39 -24.07
C TYR A 81 -0.22 10.08 -23.89
N ASP A 82 -0.26 11.38 -23.62
CA ASP A 82 0.90 12.17 -23.18
C ASP A 82 0.99 12.13 -21.65
N LEU A 83 1.35 10.97 -21.11
CA LEU A 83 1.44 10.70 -19.67
C LEU A 83 2.78 10.07 -19.32
N TRP A 84 3.25 10.27 -18.09
CA TRP A 84 4.46 9.63 -17.59
C TRP A 84 4.22 8.16 -17.26
N ILE A 85 4.91 7.24 -17.91
CA ILE A 85 4.65 5.80 -17.78
C ILE A 85 5.58 5.21 -16.73
N ARG A 86 4.97 4.66 -15.67
CA ARG A 86 5.63 3.87 -14.63
C ARG A 86 5.21 2.42 -14.69
N VAL A 87 6.18 1.54 -14.50
CA VAL A 87 5.96 0.12 -14.19
C VAL A 87 6.43 -0.17 -12.78
N THR A 88 5.57 -0.83 -11.99
CA THR A 88 5.90 -1.27 -10.64
C THR A 88 6.13 -2.77 -10.61
N ASP A 89 7.28 -3.18 -10.07
CA ASP A 89 7.68 -4.57 -9.95
C ASP A 89 8.16 -4.91 -8.54
N THR A 90 7.47 -5.88 -7.96
CA THR A 90 7.75 -6.39 -6.61
C THR A 90 8.65 -7.63 -6.64
N SER A 91 9.16 -7.99 -7.82
CA SER A 91 9.89 -9.25 -8.04
C SER A 91 11.40 -9.07 -8.11
N GLY A 92 11.88 -8.04 -8.80
CA GLY A 92 13.30 -7.75 -9.05
C GLY A 92 14.11 -9.00 -9.37
N ASN A 93 13.68 -9.74 -10.39
CA ASN A 93 13.99 -11.17 -10.52
C ASN A 93 15.02 -11.52 -11.60
N VAL A 94 15.20 -12.83 -11.79
CA VAL A 94 16.25 -13.49 -12.61
C VAL A 94 16.14 -13.23 -14.11
N ARG A 95 14.94 -12.93 -14.61
CA ARG A 95 14.69 -12.71 -16.04
C ARG A 95 14.85 -11.26 -16.45
N PHE A 96 14.92 -10.35 -15.49
CA PHE A 96 15.28 -8.97 -15.75
C PHE A 96 16.79 -8.89 -16.01
N ASP A 97 17.16 -8.60 -17.26
CA ASP A 97 18.53 -8.52 -17.76
C ASP A 97 18.72 -7.31 -18.68
N GLU A 98 19.93 -7.12 -19.21
CA GLU A 98 20.28 -6.00 -20.11
C GLU A 98 19.38 -5.93 -21.35
N LYS A 99 19.01 -7.08 -21.94
CA LYS A 99 18.12 -7.11 -23.11
C LYS A 99 16.72 -6.64 -22.74
N ARG A 100 16.24 -7.01 -21.56
CA ARG A 100 14.94 -6.56 -21.07
C ARG A 100 14.95 -5.06 -20.79
N ILE A 101 16.02 -4.53 -20.17
CA ILE A 101 16.24 -3.09 -19.99
C ILE A 101 16.17 -2.36 -21.33
N GLU A 102 16.94 -2.82 -22.33
CA GLU A 102 16.95 -2.21 -23.67
C GLU A 102 15.58 -2.26 -24.34
N SER A 103 14.85 -3.38 -24.23
CA SER A 103 13.51 -3.55 -24.81
C SER A 103 12.50 -2.57 -24.21
N LEU A 104 12.47 -2.44 -22.87
CA LEU A 104 11.56 -1.53 -22.17
C LEU A 104 11.88 -0.07 -22.46
N TYR A 105 13.17 0.28 -22.54
CA TYR A 105 13.62 1.62 -22.93
C TYR A 105 13.15 1.97 -24.36
N LYS A 106 13.35 1.05 -25.31
CA LYS A 106 12.86 1.20 -26.70
C LYS A 106 11.34 1.26 -26.81
N ALA A 107 10.61 0.65 -25.89
CA ALA A 107 9.15 0.77 -25.83
C ALA A 107 8.69 2.15 -25.34
N GLY A 108 9.58 2.93 -24.72
CA GLY A 108 9.32 4.27 -24.21
C GLY A 108 8.93 4.31 -22.74
N LEU A 109 9.35 3.34 -21.91
CA LEU A 109 9.11 3.41 -20.46
C LEU A 109 9.91 4.56 -19.81
N ASP A 110 9.30 5.36 -18.95
CA ASP A 110 10.02 6.46 -18.26
C ASP A 110 10.60 6.04 -16.92
N GLU A 111 9.81 5.29 -16.13
CA GLU A 111 10.10 5.05 -14.73
C GLU A 111 9.84 3.61 -14.30
N ILE A 112 10.76 3.06 -13.51
CA ILE A 112 10.62 1.75 -12.89
C ILE A 112 10.59 1.94 -11.37
N GLN A 113 9.50 1.49 -10.75
CA GLN A 113 9.45 1.28 -9.31
C GLN A 113 9.77 -0.19 -9.02
N ILE A 114 10.86 -0.46 -8.32
CA ILE A 114 11.36 -1.82 -8.12
C ILE A 114 11.69 -2.12 -6.67
N SER A 115 11.30 -3.30 -6.22
CA SER A 115 11.59 -3.82 -4.88
C SER A 115 13.06 -4.26 -4.73
N VAL A 116 13.89 -3.38 -4.14
CA VAL A 116 15.34 -3.60 -3.93
C VAL A 116 15.67 -4.16 -2.55
N HIS A 117 15.05 -3.63 -1.49
CA HIS A 117 15.19 -4.07 -0.09
C HIS A 117 16.60 -3.93 0.54
N THR A 118 17.68 -4.13 -0.19
CA THR A 118 19.08 -3.98 0.27
C THR A 118 20.02 -4.03 -0.93
N THR A 119 21.15 -3.32 -0.85
CA THR A 119 22.25 -3.39 -1.82
C THR A 119 23.20 -4.57 -1.55
N LYS A 120 23.11 -5.21 -0.39
CA LYS A 120 23.92 -6.38 -0.04
C LYS A 120 23.33 -7.63 -0.69
N LYS A 121 23.96 -8.11 -1.78
CA LYS A 121 23.46 -9.27 -2.57
C LYS A 121 23.08 -10.48 -1.73
N GLU A 122 23.93 -10.86 -0.79
CA GLU A 122 23.68 -12.04 0.06
C GLU A 122 22.52 -11.85 1.04
N VAL A 123 22.32 -10.63 1.52
CA VAL A 123 21.16 -10.29 2.36
C VAL A 123 19.89 -10.33 1.50
N ARG A 124 19.94 -9.81 0.27
CA ARG A 124 18.82 -9.87 -0.68
C ARG A 124 18.43 -11.32 -1.03
N VAL A 125 19.41 -12.20 -1.28
CA VAL A 125 19.18 -13.63 -1.52
C VAL A 125 18.46 -14.29 -0.34
N LYS A 126 18.85 -13.99 0.90
CA LYS A 126 18.20 -14.51 2.11
C LYS A 126 16.78 -13.97 2.27
N LEU A 127 16.61 -12.66 2.16
CA LEU A 127 15.32 -11.97 2.28
C LEU A 127 14.28 -12.51 1.29
N MET A 128 14.69 -12.69 0.04
CA MET A 128 13.80 -13.13 -1.05
C MET A 128 13.73 -14.65 -1.18
N ARG A 129 14.59 -15.39 -0.46
CA ARG A 129 14.77 -16.84 -0.57
C ARG A 129 14.91 -17.29 -2.02
N ASN A 130 15.71 -16.54 -2.79
CA ASN A 130 15.98 -16.78 -4.19
C ASN A 130 17.47 -16.55 -4.47
N ARG A 131 18.18 -17.61 -4.86
CA ARG A 131 19.64 -17.60 -5.12
C ARG A 131 20.08 -16.61 -6.20
N HIS A 132 19.15 -16.15 -7.03
CA HIS A 132 19.41 -15.22 -8.12
C HIS A 132 19.02 -13.77 -7.80
N ALA A 133 18.41 -13.50 -6.64
CA ALA A 133 17.92 -12.17 -6.29
C ALA A 133 19.01 -11.10 -6.21
N GLY A 134 20.26 -11.50 -5.91
CA GLY A 134 21.40 -10.60 -5.89
C GLY A 134 21.80 -10.02 -7.25
N LYS A 135 21.38 -10.64 -8.36
CA LYS A 135 21.69 -10.17 -9.73
C LYS A 135 21.14 -8.77 -10.01
N LEU A 136 19.98 -8.43 -9.43
CA LEU A 136 19.39 -7.11 -9.63
C LEU A 136 20.35 -5.99 -9.25
N ILE A 137 21.11 -6.18 -8.16
CA ILE A 137 22.00 -5.14 -7.63
C ILE A 137 23.07 -4.76 -8.66
N ASP A 138 23.57 -5.72 -9.43
CA ASP A 138 24.55 -5.46 -10.51
C ASP A 138 23.95 -4.68 -11.67
N LEU A 139 22.64 -4.81 -11.90
CA LEU A 139 21.94 -4.16 -13.00
C LEU A 139 21.46 -2.75 -12.65
N LEU A 140 21.30 -2.43 -11.37
CA LEU A 140 20.72 -1.15 -10.93
C LEU A 140 21.37 0.10 -11.58
N PRO A 141 22.71 0.21 -11.71
CA PRO A 141 23.31 1.35 -12.39
C PRO A 141 22.84 1.48 -13.85
N LEU A 142 22.83 0.37 -14.60
CA LEU A 142 22.36 0.36 -15.99
C LEU A 142 20.87 0.69 -16.08
N VAL A 143 20.06 0.23 -15.13
CA VAL A 143 18.64 0.58 -15.06
C VAL A 143 18.47 2.09 -14.84
N ALA A 144 19.24 2.67 -13.93
CA ALA A 144 19.21 4.10 -13.60
C ALA A 144 19.73 5.01 -14.74
N GLU A 145 20.62 4.51 -15.59
CA GLU A 145 21.04 5.22 -16.81
C GLU A 145 19.93 5.33 -17.86
N ASN A 146 18.97 4.40 -17.86
CA ASN A 146 17.91 4.31 -18.88
C ASN A 146 16.55 4.81 -18.38
N PHE A 147 16.29 4.73 -17.07
CA PHE A 147 15.00 5.04 -16.47
C PHE A 147 15.16 5.89 -15.23
N ARG A 148 14.13 6.66 -14.89
CA ARG A 148 13.95 7.10 -13.52
C ARG A 148 13.67 5.86 -12.65
N VAL A 149 14.37 5.70 -11.53
CA VAL A 149 14.21 4.52 -10.66
C VAL A 149 13.74 4.92 -9.28
N ILE A 150 12.66 4.28 -8.84
CA ILE A 150 12.17 4.29 -7.45
C ILE A 150 12.51 2.94 -6.84
N ALA A 151 13.34 2.91 -5.81
CA ALA A 151 13.72 1.71 -5.08
C ALA A 151 12.84 1.52 -3.83
N ASP A 152 12.04 0.46 -3.79
CA ASP A 152 11.25 0.11 -2.62
C ASP A 152 12.03 -0.81 -1.67
N ILE A 153 12.04 -0.44 -0.39
CA ILE A 153 12.69 -1.20 0.67
C ILE A 153 11.64 -1.64 1.69
N ILE A 154 11.47 -2.96 1.85
CA ILE A 154 10.74 -3.52 2.98
C ILE A 154 11.72 -3.73 4.12
N LEU A 155 11.65 -2.86 5.11
CA LEU A 155 12.47 -2.90 6.31
C LEU A 155 12.08 -4.12 7.14
N THR A 156 13.04 -5.01 7.33
CA THR A 156 12.87 -6.32 7.94
C THR A 156 13.92 -6.48 9.06
N PRO A 157 13.50 -6.54 10.34
CA PRO A 157 14.42 -6.66 11.46
C PRO A 157 15.37 -7.84 11.33
N GLY A 158 16.65 -7.61 11.64
CA GLY A 158 17.73 -8.60 11.49
C GLY A 158 18.33 -8.71 10.09
N TYR A 159 17.88 -7.90 9.12
CA TYR A 159 18.39 -7.93 7.74
C TYR A 159 18.89 -6.57 7.23
N ASN A 160 18.02 -5.56 7.18
CA ASN A 160 18.30 -4.30 6.47
C ASN A 160 17.90 -3.03 7.25
N VAL A 161 17.47 -3.16 8.51
CA VAL A 161 17.05 -2.03 9.35
C VAL A 161 18.26 -1.19 9.74
N TRP A 162 19.25 -1.80 10.39
CA TRP A 162 20.42 -1.09 10.93
C TRP A 162 21.41 -0.64 9.87
N ASP A 163 21.35 -1.26 8.69
CA ASP A 163 22.22 -0.95 7.55
C ASP A 163 21.57 0.07 6.59
N ILE A 164 20.41 0.64 6.94
CA ILE A 164 19.62 1.43 5.99
C ILE A 164 20.36 2.65 5.45
N GLY A 165 21.23 3.28 6.26
CA GLY A 165 22.05 4.42 5.81
C GLY A 165 23.01 4.03 4.69
N GLU A 166 23.74 2.92 4.86
CA GLU A 166 24.65 2.36 3.84
C GLU A 166 23.89 2.00 2.56
N ILE A 167 22.71 1.39 2.71
CA ILE A 167 21.86 1.01 1.57
C ILE A 167 21.43 2.26 0.78
N ILE A 168 21.03 3.34 1.45
CA ILE A 168 20.64 4.59 0.77
C ILE A 168 21.85 5.22 0.06
N GLU A 169 23.02 5.27 0.69
CA GLU A 169 24.26 5.79 0.09
C GLU A 169 24.73 4.96 -1.10
N ASP A 170 24.55 3.64 -1.09
CA ASP A 170 24.82 2.80 -2.24
C ASP A 170 23.86 3.10 -3.40
N LEU A 171 22.56 3.24 -3.12
CA LEU A 171 21.55 3.53 -4.15
C LEU A 171 21.77 4.91 -4.79
N ASP A 172 22.11 5.91 -3.99
CA ASP A 172 22.49 7.26 -4.46
C ASP A 172 23.66 7.18 -5.45
N ARG A 173 24.75 6.47 -5.07
CA ARG A 173 25.91 6.23 -5.94
C ARG A 173 25.59 5.46 -7.22
N MET A 174 24.53 4.65 -7.21
CA MET A 174 24.04 3.92 -8.39
C MET A 174 23.13 4.78 -9.29
N GLY A 175 22.87 6.05 -8.96
CA GLY A 175 22.01 6.94 -9.74
C GLY A 175 20.51 6.71 -9.53
N ILE A 176 20.14 6.01 -8.45
CA ILE A 176 18.73 5.80 -8.11
C ILE A 176 18.12 7.13 -7.67
N HIS A 177 16.92 7.42 -8.19
CA HIS A 177 16.34 8.75 -8.05
C HIS A 177 15.53 8.92 -6.77
N GLU A 178 14.88 7.86 -6.32
CA GLU A 178 14.05 7.87 -5.12
C GLU A 178 14.11 6.52 -4.41
N VAL A 179 14.10 6.52 -3.09
CA VAL A 179 14.00 5.32 -2.26
C VAL A 179 12.81 5.44 -1.31
N ARG A 180 11.99 4.40 -1.23
CA ARG A 180 10.78 4.36 -0.38
C ARG A 180 10.93 3.31 0.70
N LEU A 181 10.70 3.71 1.95
CA LEU A 181 10.99 2.89 3.12
C LEU A 181 9.71 2.38 3.79
N PHE A 182 9.38 1.11 3.58
CA PHE A 182 8.17 0.50 4.13
C PHE A 182 8.51 -0.43 5.30
N PRO A 183 7.85 -0.32 6.45
CA PRO A 183 7.99 -1.28 7.53
C PRO A 183 7.36 -2.62 7.10
N VAL A 184 7.97 -3.75 7.48
CA VAL A 184 7.39 -5.07 7.17
C VAL A 184 6.03 -5.25 7.84
N GLY A 185 5.02 -5.60 7.04
CA GLY A 185 3.73 -6.08 7.53
C GLY A 185 3.81 -7.56 7.88
N VAL A 186 3.44 -7.92 9.12
CA VAL A 186 3.49 -9.29 9.62
C VAL A 186 2.12 -9.72 10.12
N THR A 187 1.60 -10.81 9.58
CA THR A 187 0.34 -11.43 10.04
C THR A 187 0.64 -12.59 10.98
N LYS A 188 -0.36 -13.07 11.73
CA LYS A 188 -0.24 -14.31 12.54
C LYS A 188 0.01 -15.58 11.71
N TYR A 189 -0.11 -15.50 10.38
CA TYR A 189 0.12 -16.61 9.45
C TYR A 189 1.54 -16.62 8.86
N ASN A 190 2.39 -15.65 9.23
CA ASN A 190 3.78 -15.65 8.84
C ASN A 190 4.49 -16.91 9.38
N LYS A 191 5.19 -17.64 8.49
CA LYS A 191 5.92 -18.88 8.84
C LYS A 191 7.44 -18.70 8.83
N PHE A 192 7.91 -17.47 8.69
CA PHE A 192 9.32 -17.14 8.46
C PHE A 192 9.99 -16.47 9.66
N ASN A 193 9.31 -16.46 10.81
CA ASN A 193 9.80 -15.88 12.06
C ASN A 193 10.21 -14.41 11.92
N VAL A 194 9.50 -13.67 11.05
CA VAL A 194 9.65 -12.23 10.90
C VAL A 194 8.76 -11.53 11.93
N ARG A 195 9.28 -10.47 12.57
CA ARG A 195 8.52 -9.61 13.48
C ARG A 195 8.37 -8.20 12.91
N PRO A 196 7.35 -7.44 13.34
CA PRO A 196 7.30 -6.00 13.10
C PRO A 196 8.52 -5.27 13.67
N LEU A 197 8.80 -4.07 13.14
CA LEU A 197 9.81 -3.18 13.71
C LEU A 197 9.41 -2.75 15.12
N THR A 198 10.40 -2.58 16.00
CA THR A 198 10.21 -1.92 17.29
C THR A 198 10.09 -0.41 17.10
N LYS A 199 9.60 0.30 18.12
CA LYS A 199 9.57 1.76 18.13
C LYS A 199 10.98 2.37 17.97
N GLU A 200 11.98 1.76 18.60
CA GLU A 200 13.39 2.16 18.49
C GLU A 200 13.89 2.02 17.05
N GLU A 201 13.61 0.88 16.39
CA GLU A 201 13.97 0.66 14.99
C GLU A 201 13.26 1.63 14.04
N LEU A 202 11.99 1.95 14.30
CA LEU A 202 11.25 2.96 13.53
C LEU A 202 11.89 4.35 13.68
N ILE A 203 12.21 4.76 14.91
CA ILE A 203 12.85 6.06 15.17
C ILE A 203 14.22 6.13 14.48
N PHE A 204 15.05 5.09 14.64
CA PHE A 204 16.36 5.00 14.01
C PHE A 204 16.26 5.19 12.49
N VAL A 205 15.40 4.40 11.83
CA VAL A 205 15.23 4.49 10.37
C VAL A 205 14.74 5.87 9.96
N LYS A 206 13.79 6.47 10.70
CA LYS A 206 13.27 7.80 10.40
C LYS A 206 14.37 8.86 10.50
N GLU A 207 15.17 8.84 11.56
CA GLU A 207 16.27 9.78 11.76
C GLU A 207 17.32 9.65 10.65
N VAL A 208 17.74 8.42 10.34
CA VAL A 208 18.69 8.15 9.25
C VAL A 208 18.12 8.61 7.90
N ALA A 209 16.87 8.28 7.60
CA ALA A 209 16.22 8.67 6.35
C ALA A 209 16.15 10.20 6.19
N LEU A 210 15.73 10.93 7.23
CA LEU A 210 15.68 12.39 7.22
C LEU A 210 17.06 13.05 7.15
N GLN A 211 18.09 12.39 7.70
CA GLN A 211 19.47 12.84 7.55
C GLN A 211 19.94 12.64 6.10
N LYS A 212 19.75 11.44 5.54
CA LYS A 212 20.20 11.11 4.18
C LYS A 212 19.48 11.89 3.09
N ASP A 213 18.19 12.17 3.24
CA ASP A 213 17.42 13.05 2.33
C ASP A 213 18.00 14.47 2.23
N LYS A 214 18.73 14.94 3.25
CA LYS A 214 19.38 16.25 3.25
C LYS A 214 20.82 16.23 2.75
N GLU A 215 21.49 15.08 2.88
CA GLU A 215 22.92 14.92 2.59
C GLU A 215 23.19 14.46 1.16
N LEU A 216 22.23 13.74 0.55
CA LEU A 216 22.38 13.04 -0.73
C LEU A 216 21.44 13.61 -1.79
N ASP A 217 21.68 13.25 -3.05
CA ASP A 217 20.83 13.68 -4.18
C ASP A 217 19.59 12.79 -4.33
N ILE A 218 19.65 11.54 -3.87
CA ILE A 218 18.50 10.62 -3.82
C ILE A 218 17.40 11.14 -2.89
N LYS A 219 16.16 11.16 -3.40
CA LYS A 219 14.98 11.47 -2.58
C LYS A 219 14.64 10.28 -1.67
N VAL A 220 14.55 10.51 -0.36
CA VAL A 220 14.20 9.48 0.62
C VAL A 220 12.78 9.68 1.12
N VAL A 221 11.89 8.75 0.79
CA VAL A 221 10.47 8.83 1.14
C VAL A 221 10.13 7.90 2.30
N ILE A 222 9.59 8.51 3.36
CA ILE A 222 8.97 7.83 4.48
C ILE A 222 7.44 7.88 4.27
N PRO A 223 6.78 6.75 3.95
CA PRO A 223 5.35 6.71 3.67
C PRO A 223 4.51 6.98 4.93
N PRO A 224 3.24 7.41 4.78
CA PRO A 224 2.34 7.71 5.89
C PRO A 224 2.18 6.59 6.92
N ILE A 225 2.25 5.32 6.48
CA ILE A 225 2.20 4.15 7.36
C ILE A 225 3.29 4.20 8.45
N PHE A 226 4.45 4.71 8.11
CA PHE A 226 5.60 4.82 9.00
C PHE A 226 5.33 5.84 10.12
N LEU A 227 4.80 7.01 9.74
CA LEU A 227 4.38 8.05 10.68
C LEU A 227 3.22 7.55 11.57
N ALA A 228 2.32 6.75 11.01
CA ALA A 228 1.20 6.20 11.77
C ALA A 228 1.66 5.21 12.85
N LEU A 229 2.66 4.37 12.55
CA LEU A 229 3.27 3.47 13.54
C LEU A 229 4.01 4.21 14.66
N LEU A 230 4.51 5.42 14.38
CA LEU A 230 5.10 6.31 15.39
C LEU A 230 4.04 7.12 16.17
N GLY A 231 2.77 7.08 15.76
CA GLY A 231 1.69 7.90 16.33
C GLY A 231 1.73 9.37 15.89
N GLU A 232 2.41 9.66 14.79
CA GLU A 232 2.64 11.02 14.25
C GLU A 232 1.87 11.31 12.96
N PHE A 233 1.05 10.37 12.49
CA PHE A 233 0.28 10.52 11.27
C PHE A 233 -0.75 11.64 11.36
N THR A 234 -0.70 12.55 10.38
CA THR A 234 -1.71 13.59 10.17
C THR A 234 -1.95 13.79 8.68
N ILE A 235 -3.17 14.22 8.32
CA ILE A 235 -3.55 14.58 6.96
C ILE A 235 -3.65 16.09 6.74
N GLY A 236 -3.25 16.91 7.73
CA GLY A 236 -3.21 18.38 7.61
C GLY A 236 -4.58 19.07 7.58
N LEU A 237 -5.68 18.33 7.73
CA LEU A 237 -7.02 18.90 7.75
C LEU A 237 -7.36 19.51 9.12
N LYS A 238 -8.13 20.60 9.11
CA LYS A 238 -8.73 21.16 10.33
C LYS A 238 -9.89 20.26 10.78
N PRO A 239 -10.19 20.22 12.10
CA PRO A 239 -11.37 19.51 12.60
C PRO A 239 -12.65 20.00 11.93
N PHE A 240 -13.54 19.06 11.60
CA PHE A 240 -14.85 19.34 11.05
C PHE A 240 -15.83 19.65 12.18
N ASP A 241 -16.47 20.81 12.08
CA ASP A 241 -17.54 21.20 12.99
C ASP A 241 -18.88 20.69 12.43
N ILE A 242 -19.19 19.42 12.73
CA ILE A 242 -20.44 18.79 12.32
C ILE A 242 -21.06 18.06 13.51
N GLU A 243 -22.36 18.27 13.68
CA GLU A 243 -23.15 17.67 14.75
C GLU A 243 -24.23 16.79 14.13
N PRO A 244 -24.19 15.47 14.35
CA PRO A 244 -25.15 14.56 13.74
C PRO A 244 -26.51 14.66 14.43
N THR A 245 -27.60 14.59 13.65
CA THR A 245 -28.98 14.62 14.17
C THR A 245 -29.48 13.26 14.65
N ILE A 246 -28.79 12.18 14.28
CA ILE A 246 -29.06 10.79 14.67
C ILE A 246 -27.78 10.14 15.22
N PRO A 247 -27.87 9.06 16.01
CA PRO A 247 -26.71 8.29 16.46
C PRO A 247 -25.78 7.95 15.30
N THR A 248 -24.58 8.54 15.28
CA THR A 248 -23.63 8.44 14.16
C THR A 248 -22.25 7.99 14.64
N TYR A 249 -21.69 7.00 13.94
CA TYR A 249 -20.38 6.42 14.25
C TYR A 249 -19.49 6.37 13.01
N ILE A 250 -18.21 6.70 13.17
CA ILE A 250 -17.20 6.57 12.10
C ILE A 250 -16.27 5.43 12.48
N PHE A 251 -16.18 4.41 11.63
CA PHE A 251 -15.30 3.27 11.85
C PHE A 251 -13.97 3.50 11.12
N THR A 252 -12.87 3.09 11.74
CA THR A 252 -11.54 3.21 11.13
C THR A 252 -10.56 2.18 11.70
N GLY A 253 -9.44 1.97 11.02
CA GLY A 253 -8.35 1.11 11.52
C GLY A 253 -7.56 1.77 12.65
N GLU A 254 -6.81 0.96 13.40
CA GLU A 254 -6.00 1.39 14.55
C GLU A 254 -5.03 2.54 14.20
N LEU A 255 -4.41 2.50 13.03
CA LEU A 255 -3.38 3.48 12.63
C LEU A 255 -3.95 4.87 12.31
N ALA A 256 -5.18 4.93 11.78
CA ALA A 256 -5.83 6.20 11.45
C ALA A 256 -6.72 6.72 12.60
N TYR A 257 -6.99 5.89 13.62
CA TYR A 257 -7.90 6.23 14.72
C TYR A 257 -7.57 7.56 15.44
N PRO A 258 -6.32 7.86 15.83
CA PRO A 258 -6.01 9.12 16.50
C PRO A 258 -6.36 10.34 15.64
N GLU A 259 -6.05 10.29 14.34
CA GLU A 259 -6.30 11.39 13.41
C GLU A 259 -7.79 11.55 13.12
N MET A 260 -8.53 10.45 12.90
CA MET A 260 -9.98 10.50 12.72
C MET A 260 -10.69 11.09 13.94
N LYS A 261 -10.26 10.74 15.16
CA LYS A 261 -10.80 11.31 16.39
C LYS A 261 -10.52 12.81 16.51
N ARG A 262 -9.35 13.28 16.08
CA ARG A 262 -9.02 14.71 16.02
C ARG A 262 -9.90 15.45 15.01
N LEU A 263 -10.17 14.83 13.86
CA LEU A 263 -10.95 15.44 12.77
C LEU A 263 -12.44 15.54 13.06
N PHE A 264 -13.00 14.57 13.80
CA PHE A 264 -14.44 14.53 14.10
C PHE A 264 -14.69 14.54 15.62
N PRO A 265 -14.37 15.63 16.32
CA PRO A 265 -14.44 15.69 17.78
C PRO A 265 -15.87 15.55 18.34
N LYS A 266 -16.89 15.85 17.51
CA LYS A 266 -18.32 15.76 17.86
C LYS A 266 -18.99 14.45 17.44
N ILE A 267 -18.26 13.54 16.79
CA ILE A 267 -18.78 12.24 16.34
C ILE A 267 -18.01 11.12 17.02
N LYS A 268 -18.71 10.05 17.41
CA LYS A 268 -18.05 8.90 18.03
C LYS A 268 -17.27 8.09 16.99
N VAL A 269 -15.95 8.18 17.05
CA VAL A 269 -15.04 7.36 16.23
C VAL A 269 -14.82 6.01 16.90
N VAL A 270 -14.97 4.92 16.15
CA VAL A 270 -14.80 3.53 16.58
C VAL A 270 -13.54 2.96 15.93
N MET A 271 -12.60 2.55 16.77
CA MET A 271 -11.40 1.84 16.33
C MET A 271 -11.72 0.37 16.11
N VAL A 272 -11.45 -0.13 14.90
CA VAL A 272 -11.60 -1.54 14.56
C VAL A 272 -10.22 -2.20 14.56
N LYS A 273 -10.00 -3.08 15.54
CA LYS A 273 -8.78 -3.89 15.58
C LYS A 273 -8.86 -5.03 14.57
N ASN A 274 -7.78 -5.26 13.82
CA ASN A 274 -7.73 -6.34 12.84
C ASN A 274 -7.32 -7.66 13.51
N GLU A 275 -8.28 -8.47 13.97
CA GLU A 275 -7.96 -9.77 14.56
C GLU A 275 -7.85 -10.88 13.51
N PHE A 276 -8.44 -10.65 12.33
CA PHE A 276 -8.36 -11.56 11.20
C PHE A 276 -6.91 -11.85 10.80
N PHE A 277 -6.08 -10.81 10.64
CA PHE A 277 -4.64 -10.92 10.36
C PHE A 277 -3.76 -11.03 11.62
N GLY A 278 -4.33 -10.95 12.82
CA GLY A 278 -3.62 -11.19 14.08
C GLY A 278 -3.15 -9.97 14.86
N GLY A 279 -3.70 -8.79 14.57
CA GLY A 279 -3.57 -7.60 15.42
C GLY A 279 -2.40 -6.68 15.11
N ASN A 280 -1.42 -7.12 14.32
CA ASN A 280 -0.25 -6.31 13.95
C ASN A 280 -0.48 -5.47 12.68
N ILE A 281 -1.67 -5.57 12.08
CA ILE A 281 -2.06 -4.89 10.86
C ILE A 281 -3.17 -3.89 11.20
N GLY A 282 -2.86 -2.58 11.21
CA GLY A 282 -3.78 -1.56 11.71
C GLY A 282 -4.40 -0.65 10.66
N THR A 283 -4.26 -0.96 9.36
CA THR A 283 -4.79 -0.11 8.27
C THR A 283 -6.27 -0.36 8.01
N ALA A 284 -6.99 0.70 7.63
CA ALA A 284 -8.41 0.64 7.30
C ALA A 284 -8.71 -0.26 6.09
N GLY A 285 -7.80 -0.30 5.11
CA GLY A 285 -7.98 -1.11 3.89
C GLY A 285 -7.89 -2.62 4.11
N LEU A 286 -7.42 -3.06 5.28
CA LEU A 286 -7.32 -4.49 5.62
C LEU A 286 -8.39 -4.92 6.63
N LEU A 287 -9.32 -4.03 7.01
CA LEU A 287 -10.45 -4.37 7.86
C LEU A 287 -11.34 -5.40 7.19
N THR A 288 -11.93 -6.28 8.00
CA THR A 288 -12.79 -7.37 7.54
C THR A 288 -14.22 -7.16 8.01
N GLY A 289 -15.18 -7.80 7.33
CA GLY A 289 -16.58 -7.74 7.73
C GLY A 289 -16.77 -8.30 9.15
N ARG A 290 -16.07 -9.39 9.49
CA ARG A 290 -16.06 -9.96 10.84
C ARG A 290 -15.51 -8.98 11.90
N ASP A 291 -14.39 -8.32 11.62
CA ASP A 291 -13.82 -7.34 12.56
C ASP A 291 -14.77 -6.14 12.76
N VAL A 292 -15.42 -5.66 11.69
CA VAL A 292 -16.42 -4.59 11.76
C VAL A 292 -17.64 -5.04 12.57
N LEU A 293 -18.22 -6.20 12.24
CA LEU A 293 -19.40 -6.73 12.95
C LEU A 293 -19.13 -6.92 14.44
N ARG A 294 -17.94 -7.35 14.83
CA ARG A 294 -17.55 -7.45 16.25
C ARG A 294 -17.69 -6.11 16.97
N GLU A 295 -17.30 -5.01 16.35
CA GLU A 295 -17.44 -3.67 16.94
C GLU A 295 -18.88 -3.16 16.87
N VAL A 296 -19.61 -3.46 15.79
CA VAL A 296 -21.05 -3.12 15.65
C VAL A 296 -21.89 -3.79 16.73
N LEU A 297 -21.61 -5.04 17.10
CA LEU A 297 -22.35 -5.77 18.14
C LEU A 297 -22.30 -5.08 19.51
N LYS A 298 -21.27 -4.26 19.77
CA LYS A 298 -21.10 -3.49 21.01
C LYS A 298 -21.89 -2.18 21.02
N LEU A 299 -22.46 -1.78 19.88
CA LEU A 299 -23.28 -0.58 19.77
C LEU A 299 -24.71 -0.84 20.28
N PRO A 300 -25.39 0.20 20.80
CA PRO A 300 -26.80 0.10 21.17
C PRO A 300 -27.66 -0.10 19.91
N GLU A 301 -28.77 -0.80 20.07
CA GLU A 301 -29.85 -0.83 19.08
C GLU A 301 -30.57 0.52 19.09
N VAL A 302 -30.92 1.00 17.89
CA VAL A 302 -31.60 2.28 17.66
C VAL A 302 -32.70 2.12 16.62
N ASP A 303 -33.65 3.04 16.57
CA ASP A 303 -34.66 3.07 15.50
C ASP A 303 -34.04 3.50 14.16
N ILE A 304 -33.15 4.49 14.20
CA ILE A 304 -32.37 4.97 13.07
C ILE A 304 -31.02 5.51 13.54
N GLY A 305 -29.95 5.04 12.91
CA GLY A 305 -28.59 5.53 13.12
C GLY A 305 -27.77 5.46 11.84
N LEU A 306 -26.55 6.01 11.88
CA LEU A 306 -25.59 6.00 10.78
C LEU A 306 -24.25 5.42 11.20
N ILE A 307 -23.72 4.50 10.40
CA ILE A 307 -22.34 4.04 10.47
C ILE A 307 -21.63 4.40 9.17
N ILE A 308 -20.47 5.03 9.28
CA ILE A 308 -19.60 5.31 8.14
C ILE A 308 -18.41 4.37 8.20
N LEU A 309 -18.30 3.51 7.20
CA LEU A 309 -17.17 2.60 7.02
C LEU A 309 -16.14 3.20 6.05
N PRO A 310 -14.84 2.84 6.17
CA PRO A 310 -13.85 3.25 5.20
C PRO A 310 -14.06 2.51 3.88
N GLU A 311 -14.20 3.22 2.76
CA GLU A 311 -14.40 2.61 1.43
C GLU A 311 -13.25 1.64 1.08
N LEU A 312 -12.03 1.95 1.54
CA LEU A 312 -10.82 1.15 1.32
C LEU A 312 -10.91 -0.29 1.84
N MET A 313 -11.83 -0.62 2.76
CA MET A 313 -11.97 -2.00 3.25
C MET A 313 -12.62 -2.95 2.22
N PHE A 314 -13.21 -2.39 1.16
CA PHE A 314 -13.89 -3.15 0.11
C PHE A 314 -12.98 -3.33 -1.10
N TYR A 315 -12.87 -4.57 -1.55
CA TYR A 315 -12.24 -4.93 -2.81
C TYR A 315 -13.37 -5.21 -3.79
N GLY A 316 -13.68 -4.24 -4.64
CA GLY A 316 -14.96 -4.22 -5.36
C GLY A 316 -16.12 -4.16 -4.36
N ASP A 317 -16.99 -5.18 -4.39
CA ASP A 317 -18.17 -5.25 -3.52
C ASP A 317 -18.02 -6.19 -2.32
N MET A 318 -16.80 -6.69 -2.02
CA MET A 318 -16.61 -7.61 -0.89
C MET A 318 -15.43 -7.23 -0.01
N THR A 319 -15.52 -7.60 1.27
CA THR A 319 -14.41 -7.57 2.23
C THR A 319 -13.48 -8.78 2.03
N LEU A 320 -12.29 -8.73 2.64
CA LEU A 320 -11.27 -9.79 2.51
C LEU A 320 -11.68 -11.17 3.04
N ASP A 321 -12.64 -11.20 3.97
CA ASP A 321 -13.25 -12.39 4.58
C ASP A 321 -14.59 -12.78 3.93
N GLY A 322 -14.97 -12.13 2.83
CA GLY A 322 -16.06 -12.58 1.97
C GLY A 322 -17.45 -12.04 2.26
N TRP A 323 -17.59 -11.01 3.09
CA TRP A 323 -18.84 -10.30 3.20
C TRP A 323 -19.08 -9.44 1.96
N LYS A 324 -20.22 -9.63 1.29
CA LYS A 324 -20.68 -8.65 0.29
C LYS A 324 -21.16 -7.40 0.99
N ARG A 325 -20.94 -6.24 0.38
CA ARG A 325 -21.35 -4.92 0.88
C ARG A 325 -22.82 -4.91 1.30
N ASN A 326 -23.73 -5.31 0.40
CA ASN A 326 -25.17 -5.31 0.69
C ASN A 326 -25.55 -6.26 1.83
N GLU A 327 -24.91 -7.43 1.94
CA GLU A 327 -25.17 -8.40 3.00
C GLU A 327 -24.72 -7.85 4.36
N LEU A 328 -23.52 -7.26 4.40
CA LEU A 328 -22.99 -6.61 5.60
C LEU A 328 -23.88 -5.45 6.04
N PHE A 329 -24.27 -4.58 5.11
CA PHE A 329 -25.06 -3.38 5.42
C PHE A 329 -26.47 -3.76 5.89
N THR A 330 -27.11 -4.72 5.21
CA THR A 330 -28.43 -5.23 5.59
C THR A 330 -28.38 -5.84 6.98
N LYS A 331 -27.35 -6.63 7.30
CA LYS A 331 -27.20 -7.24 8.62
C LYS A 331 -27.08 -6.18 9.71
N ILE A 332 -26.24 -5.15 9.50
CA ILE A 332 -26.06 -4.05 10.43
C ILE A 332 -27.37 -3.28 10.65
N LEU A 333 -28.11 -3.01 9.57
CA LEU A 333 -29.40 -2.33 9.64
C LEU A 333 -30.44 -3.15 10.40
N VAL A 334 -30.59 -4.44 10.08
CA VAL A 334 -31.62 -5.32 10.70
C VAL A 334 -31.31 -5.60 12.16
N GLU A 335 -30.05 -5.83 12.52
CA GLU A 335 -29.68 -6.21 13.90
C GLU A 335 -29.52 -5.01 14.83
N LYS A 336 -29.24 -3.82 14.30
CA LYS A 336 -28.87 -2.65 15.14
C LYS A 336 -29.53 -1.33 14.76
N GLY A 337 -30.21 -1.24 13.62
CA GLY A 337 -30.90 -0.02 13.15
C GLY A 337 -30.00 1.02 12.51
N TYR A 338 -28.76 0.67 12.11
CA TYR A 338 -27.85 1.61 11.46
C TYR A 338 -27.87 1.47 9.95
N ILE A 339 -28.11 2.58 9.26
CA ILE A 339 -27.78 2.77 7.84
C ILE A 339 -26.26 2.82 7.73
N VAL A 340 -25.71 2.19 6.69
CA VAL A 340 -24.27 2.15 6.46
C VAL A 340 -23.93 2.89 5.18
N GLU A 341 -23.01 3.84 5.31
CA GLU A 341 -22.41 4.59 4.21
C GLU A 341 -20.90 4.36 4.20
N THR A 342 -20.25 4.73 3.09
CA THR A 342 -18.80 4.66 2.97
C THR A 342 -18.17 5.98 2.59
N ALA A 343 -16.95 6.19 3.08
CA ALA A 343 -16.13 7.33 2.71
C ALA A 343 -14.75 6.83 2.29
N LEU A 344 -14.28 7.30 1.12
CA LEU A 344 -12.90 7.10 0.69
C LEU A 344 -11.97 8.07 1.41
N GLU A 345 -12.42 9.32 1.55
CA GLU A 345 -11.65 10.39 2.15
C GLU A 345 -12.41 11.07 3.31
N PRO A 346 -11.74 11.53 4.38
CA PRO A 346 -12.42 12.17 5.51
C PRO A 346 -13.28 13.39 5.14
N GLN A 347 -12.88 14.17 4.13
CA GLN A 347 -13.65 15.32 3.64
C GLN A 347 -15.02 14.98 3.05
N GLU A 348 -15.28 13.70 2.71
CA GLU A 348 -16.58 13.26 2.20
C GLU A 348 -17.61 13.10 3.32
N ILE A 349 -17.15 12.77 4.53
CA ILE A 349 -17.99 12.47 5.70
C ILE A 349 -19.00 13.57 6.02
N PRO A 350 -18.64 14.87 6.06
CA PRO A 350 -19.61 15.93 6.32
C PRO A 350 -20.76 15.99 5.30
N LYS A 351 -20.49 15.65 4.03
CA LYS A 351 -21.52 15.63 2.98
C LYS A 351 -22.44 14.43 3.15
N ILE A 352 -21.89 13.26 3.47
CA ILE A 352 -22.66 12.04 3.75
C ILE A 352 -23.65 12.28 4.88
N ILE A 353 -23.20 12.84 6.00
CA ILE A 353 -24.06 13.10 7.17
C ILE A 353 -25.19 14.07 6.82
N LYS A 354 -24.89 15.16 6.11
CA LYS A 354 -25.90 16.15 5.70
C LYS A 354 -27.00 15.56 4.80
N ASN A 355 -26.66 14.58 3.97
CA ASN A 355 -27.63 13.95 3.07
C ASN A 355 -28.63 13.04 3.80
N ILE A 356 -28.26 12.51 4.96
CA ILE A 356 -29.11 11.60 5.77
C ILE A 356 -29.94 12.37 6.80
N SER A 357 -29.52 13.58 7.17
CA SER A 357 -30.24 14.47 8.09
C SER A 357 -31.40 15.25 7.43
N LEU A 358 -31.67 15.05 6.14
CA LEU A 358 -32.78 15.62 5.37
C LEU A 358 -33.80 14.52 5.06
#